data_AF-A0A832UTC6-F1
#
_entry.id   AF-A0A832UTC6-F1
#
_cell.length_a   1.000
_cell.length_b   1.000
_cell.length_c   1.000
_cell.angle_alpha   90.00
_cell.angle_beta   90.00
_cell.angle_gamma   90.00
#
_symmetry.space_group_name_H-M   'P 1'
#
loop_
_entity.id
_entity.type
_entity.pdbx_description
1 polymer ?
#
loop_
_entity_poly.entity_id
_entity_poly.type
_entity_poly.pdbx_seq_one_letter_code
_entity_poly.pdbx_strand_id
1 'polypeptide(L)'
;MKTALLFPPQWYPSQPYLALPTLKAHLESRGHEVDQFDLNIECYDIFLSREYLERCVEIIRRRHADPSRSIEDQEVRSIYNDILSDSAFLESVLNEVEDAKNVLRDENRFFQFDIYSKAYTNLKIAMQLISYAHHPSRVDLDSFFMQGNPEENLSGILSATEDKIRNPFLLMFDEYLTPKIPWDDYGVVGVSIIHIGQVIPGLTLVRQLRQRYPHLHIVIGGSVFNRHADLLDDKQELFKQFFHSLIVSEGEQPLDQLLCHLKENKPLKTVPNLIYLEGDQVIRNPKSEALPYDQLVCPTFDQLPLEKYLMPYPVLPYMSSRGCYWGKCTFCTHSFIYDSHYRKENEARVAEELDHLSKKYKTKYFTFSDEAISPNAFNRMSAEILKRGVDMRALGMLKFESSEKESPELFDDIYRAGFLMLFFGLESANDRILSIIDKGCDQETERAVLRHSSEAGIWNHLYLFFGFPTEERSEAEDTIQFTIENSEVESGIIHSVGQSIFALEKDSAIYHNPAKFKIDRIIQDPERDMAIVFDYEINTGMPREEVMDVYENFNSVIEKHFPSRQIWNYLSREHFLLYLDHYGKEEILNMASTGVAP
;
A
#
# COMPACT_ATOMS: atom_id res chain seq x y z
N MET A 1 -26.58 -16.99 -3.23
CA MET A 1 -25.88 -16.86 -1.95
C MET A 1 -25.22 -15.51 -2.03
N LYS A 2 -25.61 -14.59 -1.15
CA LYS A 2 -25.10 -13.23 -1.17
C LYS A 2 -23.70 -13.20 -0.57
N THR A 3 -22.80 -12.43 -1.16
CA THR A 3 -21.38 -12.37 -0.77
C THR A 3 -21.01 -10.95 -0.32
N ALA A 4 -20.32 -10.83 0.81
CA ALA A 4 -19.70 -9.58 1.23
C ALA A 4 -18.19 -9.60 0.93
N LEU A 5 -17.69 -8.62 0.20
CA LEU A 5 -16.26 -8.41 -0.04
C LEU A 5 -15.75 -7.30 0.89
N LEU A 6 -14.73 -7.60 1.68
CA LEU A 6 -14.22 -6.72 2.73
C LEU A 6 -12.76 -6.33 2.47
N PHE A 7 -12.47 -5.05 2.59
CA PHE A 7 -11.11 -4.53 2.72
C PHE A 7 -10.84 -4.16 4.19
N PRO A 8 -9.99 -4.91 4.92
CA PRO A 8 -9.73 -4.61 6.32
C PRO A 8 -8.74 -3.44 6.48
N PRO A 9 -8.73 -2.74 7.63
CA PRO A 9 -7.58 -1.93 8.01
C PRO A 9 -6.34 -2.82 8.16
N GLN A 10 -5.12 -2.33 8.11
CA GLN A 10 -4.65 -0.96 7.94
C GLN A 10 -4.23 -0.65 6.49
N TRP A 11 -4.72 0.45 5.91
CA TRP A 11 -4.32 0.99 4.59
C TRP A 11 -4.51 2.52 4.53
N TYR A 12 -4.05 3.19 3.49
CA TYR A 12 -4.22 4.65 3.34
C TYR A 12 -5.70 5.09 3.32
N PRO A 13 -6.07 6.19 4.01
CA PRO A 13 -7.42 6.76 4.00
C PRO A 13 -7.67 7.74 2.85
N SER A 14 -6.76 7.85 1.87
CA SER A 14 -6.86 8.77 0.73
C SER A 14 -7.61 8.19 -0.47
N GLN A 15 -7.73 6.85 -0.59
CA GLN A 15 -8.46 6.23 -1.70
C GLN A 15 -8.85 4.77 -1.41
N PRO A 16 -9.87 4.21 -2.11
CA PRO A 16 -10.18 2.79 -2.05
C PRO A 16 -9.04 1.93 -2.60
N TYR A 17 -8.99 0.65 -2.21
CA TYR A 17 -8.12 -0.34 -2.84
C TYR A 17 -8.82 -1.07 -3.99
N LEU A 18 -8.11 -1.28 -5.10
CA LEU A 18 -8.68 -1.72 -6.38
C LEU A 18 -9.25 -3.15 -6.41
N ALA A 19 -8.79 -4.05 -5.54
CA ALA A 19 -9.21 -5.45 -5.60
C ALA A 19 -10.71 -5.65 -5.43
N LEU A 20 -11.36 -4.94 -4.51
CA LEU A 20 -12.78 -5.12 -4.20
C LEU A 20 -13.65 -4.61 -5.37
N PRO A 21 -13.42 -3.39 -5.92
CA PRO A 21 -14.09 -2.93 -7.13
C PRO A 21 -13.97 -3.88 -8.32
N THR A 22 -12.79 -4.49 -8.50
CA THR A 22 -12.51 -5.42 -9.59
C THR A 22 -13.25 -6.74 -9.40
N LEU A 23 -13.16 -7.34 -8.20
CA LEU A 23 -13.83 -8.60 -7.88
C LEU A 23 -15.35 -8.44 -7.92
N LYS A 24 -15.90 -7.34 -7.38
CA LYS A 24 -17.34 -7.06 -7.43
C LYS A 24 -17.83 -6.98 -8.88
N ALA A 25 -17.18 -6.17 -9.72
CA ALA A 25 -17.55 -6.03 -11.12
C ALA A 25 -17.52 -7.37 -11.87
N HIS A 26 -16.47 -8.18 -11.63
CA HIS A 26 -16.37 -9.52 -12.20
C HIS A 26 -17.52 -10.41 -11.74
N LEU A 27 -17.74 -10.55 -10.43
CA LEU A 27 -18.75 -11.44 -9.88
C LEU A 27 -20.19 -11.04 -10.26
N GLU A 28 -20.50 -9.75 -10.30
CA GLU A 28 -21.80 -9.24 -10.75
C GLU A 28 -22.02 -9.54 -12.25
N SER A 29 -20.98 -9.44 -13.08
CA SER A 29 -21.07 -9.84 -14.50
C SER A 29 -21.36 -11.33 -14.69
N ARG A 30 -21.07 -12.15 -13.68
CA ARG A 30 -21.37 -13.60 -13.61
C ARG A 30 -22.71 -13.91 -12.94
N GLY A 31 -23.45 -12.89 -12.52
CA GLY A 31 -24.77 -13.03 -11.91
C GLY A 31 -24.76 -13.35 -10.42
N HIS A 32 -23.63 -13.14 -9.72
CA HIS A 32 -23.58 -13.19 -8.26
C HIS A 32 -24.11 -11.89 -7.64
N GLU A 33 -24.75 -12.02 -6.48
CA GLU A 33 -25.17 -10.88 -5.68
C GLU A 33 -24.05 -10.55 -4.68
N VAL A 34 -23.44 -9.38 -4.83
CA VAL A 34 -22.21 -9.02 -4.11
C VAL A 34 -22.32 -7.61 -3.54
N ASP A 35 -22.06 -7.47 -2.24
CA ASP A 35 -21.83 -6.19 -1.59
C ASP A 35 -20.34 -6.02 -1.29
N GLN A 36 -19.83 -4.79 -1.35
CA GLN A 36 -18.46 -4.47 -0.97
C GLN A 36 -18.40 -3.44 0.16
N PHE A 37 -17.42 -3.61 1.04
CA PHE A 37 -17.21 -2.77 2.22
C PHE A 37 -15.72 -2.44 2.37
N ASP A 38 -15.38 -1.16 2.32
CA ASP A 38 -14.06 -0.69 2.74
C ASP A 38 -14.10 -0.43 4.25
N LEU A 39 -13.68 -1.42 5.03
CA LEU A 39 -13.63 -1.32 6.48
C LEU A 39 -12.40 -0.53 6.96
N ASN A 40 -11.43 -0.29 6.08
CA ASN A 40 -10.30 0.56 6.40
C ASN A 40 -10.76 2.01 6.62
N ILE A 41 -11.49 2.60 5.67
CA ILE A 41 -11.95 3.98 5.82
C ILE A 41 -13.01 4.15 6.93
N GLU A 42 -13.88 3.15 7.11
CA GLU A 42 -14.82 3.12 8.23
C GLU A 42 -14.09 3.07 9.59
N CYS A 43 -12.98 2.32 9.67
CA CYS A 43 -12.14 2.26 10.86
C CYS A 43 -11.53 3.62 11.18
N TYR A 44 -11.01 4.36 10.20
CA TYR A 44 -10.48 5.72 10.44
C TYR A 44 -11.56 6.70 10.90
N ASP A 45 -12.75 6.65 10.30
CA ASP A 45 -13.83 7.55 10.70
C ASP A 45 -14.25 7.32 12.17
N ILE A 46 -14.23 6.06 12.63
CA ILE A 46 -14.46 5.68 14.03
C ILE A 46 -13.27 6.07 14.92
N PHE A 47 -12.05 5.70 14.56
CA PHE A 47 -10.84 6.01 15.32
C PHE A 47 -10.66 7.50 15.56
N LEU A 48 -10.98 8.31 14.56
CA LEU A 48 -10.91 9.77 14.61
C LEU A 48 -12.23 10.42 15.07
N SER A 49 -13.15 9.64 15.65
CA SER A 49 -14.35 10.19 16.29
C SER A 49 -14.04 10.60 17.73
N ARG A 50 -14.71 11.67 18.19
CA ARG A 50 -14.61 12.12 19.59
C ARG A 50 -14.91 11.00 20.59
N GLU A 51 -15.97 10.22 20.32
CA GLU A 51 -16.41 9.12 21.18
C GLU A 51 -15.29 8.08 21.39
N TYR A 52 -14.63 7.65 20.31
CA TYR A 52 -13.55 6.68 20.40
C TYR A 52 -12.29 7.26 21.06
N LEU A 53 -11.93 8.51 20.76
CA LEU A 53 -10.78 9.16 21.38
C LEU A 53 -10.97 9.38 22.88
N GLU A 54 -12.17 9.75 23.33
CA GLU A 54 -12.52 9.82 24.76
C GLU A 54 -12.41 8.44 25.43
N ARG A 55 -12.78 7.37 24.71
CA ARG A 55 -12.57 6.00 25.17
C ARG A 55 -11.08 5.66 25.31
N CYS A 56 -10.23 6.09 24.39
CA CYS A 56 -8.78 5.95 24.49
C CYS A 56 -8.22 6.67 25.73
N VAL A 57 -8.68 7.89 26.02
CA VAL A 57 -8.29 8.63 27.24
C VAL A 57 -8.65 7.84 28.50
N GLU A 58 -9.83 7.23 28.54
CA GLU A 58 -10.24 6.40 29.67
C GLU A 58 -9.39 5.13 29.81
N ILE A 59 -8.98 4.50 28.70
CA ILE A 59 -8.03 3.38 28.70
C ILE A 59 -6.70 3.83 29.30
N ILE A 60 -6.13 4.95 28.83
CA ILE A 60 -4.89 5.52 29.36
C ILE A 60 -5.00 5.81 30.86
N ARG A 61 -6.10 6.42 31.30
CA ARG A 61 -6.35 6.71 32.72
C ARG A 61 -6.35 5.44 33.57
N ARG A 62 -7.03 4.38 33.12
CA ARG A 62 -7.07 3.09 33.81
C ARG A 62 -5.68 2.45 33.89
N ARG A 63 -4.96 2.41 32.77
CA ARG A 63 -3.59 1.86 32.71
C ARG A 63 -2.63 2.62 33.61
N HIS A 64 -2.70 3.95 33.62
CA HIS A 64 -1.88 4.79 34.50
C HIS A 64 -2.16 4.55 36.00
N ALA A 65 -3.42 4.30 36.35
CA ALA A 65 -3.86 4.04 37.72
C ALA A 65 -3.59 2.59 38.20
N ASP A 66 -3.34 1.64 37.29
CA ASP A 66 -3.10 0.24 37.63
C ASP A 66 -1.84 0.11 38.52
N PRO A 67 -1.93 -0.48 39.73
CA PRO A 67 -0.77 -0.71 40.59
C PRO A 67 0.12 -1.88 40.12
N SER A 68 -0.38 -2.78 39.28
CA SER A 68 0.30 -3.99 38.79
C SER A 68 1.05 -3.79 37.45
N ARG A 69 1.35 -2.52 37.11
CA ARG A 69 1.91 -2.02 35.85
C ARG A 69 2.86 -2.99 35.15
N SER A 70 2.58 -3.23 33.87
CA SER A 70 3.50 -3.86 32.94
C SER A 70 4.80 -3.03 32.80
N ILE A 71 5.86 -3.64 32.26
CA ILE A 71 7.13 -2.92 32.00
C ILE A 71 6.88 -1.84 30.94
N GLU A 72 6.10 -2.19 29.92
CA GLU A 72 5.71 -1.33 28.80
C GLU A 72 4.95 -0.09 29.29
N ASP A 73 4.01 -0.24 30.24
CA ASP A 73 3.31 0.91 30.84
C ASP A 73 4.21 1.82 31.67
N GLN A 74 5.34 1.32 32.17
CA GLN A 74 6.31 2.16 32.88
C GLN A 74 7.10 3.05 31.92
N GLU A 75 7.38 2.56 30.70
CA GLU A 75 8.13 3.30 29.67
C GLU A 75 7.41 4.57 29.22
N VAL A 76 6.07 4.53 29.14
CA VAL A 76 5.24 5.67 28.69
C VAL A 76 4.60 6.46 29.84
N ARG A 77 5.00 6.21 31.09
CA ARG A 77 4.35 6.82 32.26
C ARG A 77 4.44 8.35 32.28
N SER A 78 5.57 8.94 31.90
CA SER A 78 5.70 10.40 31.80
C SER A 78 4.68 10.95 30.81
N ILE A 79 4.56 10.30 29.65
CA ILE A 79 3.63 10.68 28.58
C ILE A 79 2.18 10.57 29.06
N TYR A 80 1.82 9.52 29.79
CA TYR A 80 0.49 9.42 30.40
C TYR A 80 0.22 10.58 31.38
N ASN A 81 1.20 11.02 32.17
CA ASN A 81 1.03 12.20 33.02
C ASN A 81 0.84 13.47 32.19
N ASP A 82 1.61 13.63 31.12
CA ASP A 82 1.51 14.81 30.24
C ASP A 82 0.12 14.88 29.60
N ILE A 83 -0.35 13.78 29.00
CA ILE A 83 -1.70 13.67 28.40
C ILE A 83 -2.80 13.96 29.43
N LEU A 84 -2.67 13.45 30.66
CA LEU A 84 -3.72 13.56 31.68
C LEU A 84 -3.66 14.88 32.47
N SER A 85 -2.54 15.59 32.46
CA SER A 85 -2.35 16.84 33.20
C SER A 85 -2.76 18.08 32.41
N ASP A 86 -2.61 18.06 31.08
CA ASP A 86 -3.05 19.15 30.21
C ASP A 86 -4.45 18.89 29.62
N SER A 87 -5.47 19.04 30.47
CA SER A 87 -6.86 18.86 30.06
C SER A 87 -7.33 19.85 28.99
N ALA A 88 -6.73 21.04 28.93
CA ALA A 88 -7.08 22.05 27.94
C ALA A 88 -6.55 21.68 26.55
N PHE A 89 -5.29 21.23 26.46
CA PHE A 89 -4.73 20.71 25.20
C PHE A 89 -5.48 19.47 24.71
N LEU A 90 -5.74 18.51 25.60
CA LEU A 90 -6.50 17.31 25.25
C LEU A 90 -7.89 17.64 24.71
N GLU A 91 -8.62 18.52 25.38
CA GLU A 91 -9.93 18.99 24.91
C GLU A 91 -9.83 19.72 23.56
N SER A 92 -8.76 20.49 23.33
CA SER A 92 -8.49 21.12 22.04
C SER A 92 -8.33 20.09 20.93
N VAL A 93 -7.50 19.06 21.15
CA VAL A 93 -7.30 17.96 20.19
C VAL A 93 -8.63 17.29 19.88
N LEU A 94 -9.40 16.87 20.90
CA LEU A 94 -10.68 16.19 20.73
C LEU A 94 -11.72 17.02 19.95
N ASN A 95 -11.71 18.35 20.11
CA ASN A 95 -12.61 19.25 19.39
C ASN A 95 -12.16 19.52 17.95
N GLU A 96 -10.85 19.48 17.67
CA GLU A 96 -10.31 19.82 16.35
C GLU A 96 -10.27 18.64 15.37
N VAL A 97 -10.35 17.38 15.81
CA VAL A 97 -10.22 16.20 14.92
C VAL A 97 -11.30 16.17 13.82
N GLU A 98 -12.55 16.45 14.15
CA GLU A 98 -13.64 16.42 13.15
C GLU A 98 -13.47 17.54 12.12
N ASP A 99 -13.08 18.75 12.56
CA ASP A 99 -12.76 19.84 11.65
C ASP A 99 -11.53 19.52 10.79
N ALA A 100 -10.52 18.85 11.36
CA ALA A 100 -9.35 18.42 10.61
C ALA A 100 -9.70 17.42 9.50
N LYS A 101 -10.59 16.44 9.75
CA LYS A 101 -11.13 15.58 8.67
C LYS A 101 -11.83 16.42 7.60
N ASN A 102 -12.60 17.43 8.00
CA ASN A 102 -13.33 18.30 7.08
C ASN A 102 -12.40 19.21 6.26
N VAL A 103 -11.26 19.66 6.80
CA VAL A 103 -10.22 20.36 6.01
C VAL A 103 -9.76 19.48 4.86
N LEU A 104 -9.50 18.21 5.13
CA LEU A 104 -9.03 17.27 4.12
C LEU A 104 -10.09 16.94 3.06
N ARG A 105 -11.37 17.19 3.36
CA ARG A 105 -12.53 16.94 2.48
C ARG A 105 -13.10 18.20 1.84
N ASP A 106 -12.58 19.38 2.15
CA ASP A 106 -13.06 20.67 1.65
C ASP A 106 -12.10 21.25 0.62
N GLU A 107 -12.56 21.40 -0.62
CA GLU A 107 -11.78 21.94 -1.74
C GLU A 107 -11.13 23.30 -1.43
N ASN A 108 -11.80 24.21 -0.73
CA ASN A 108 -11.27 25.55 -0.50
C ASN A 108 -10.17 25.56 0.57
N ARG A 109 -10.29 24.71 1.59
CA ARG A 109 -9.35 24.61 2.71
C ARG A 109 -8.20 23.66 2.43
N PHE A 110 -8.44 22.61 1.64
CA PHE A 110 -7.45 21.56 1.35
C PHE A 110 -6.18 22.12 0.69
N PHE A 111 -6.32 23.09 -0.23
CA PHE A 111 -5.17 23.68 -0.93
C PHE A 111 -4.46 24.78 -0.13
N GLN A 112 -5.03 25.25 0.99
CA GLN A 112 -4.34 26.19 1.88
C GLN A 112 -3.38 25.40 2.77
N PHE A 113 -2.12 25.30 2.37
CA PHE A 113 -1.16 24.35 2.96
C PHE A 113 -0.95 24.53 4.47
N ASP A 114 -0.87 25.75 4.99
CA ASP A 114 -0.87 26.02 6.44
C ASP A 114 -2.09 25.44 7.17
N ILE A 115 -3.28 25.54 6.58
CA ILE A 115 -4.52 24.97 7.15
C ILE A 115 -4.50 23.45 7.05
N TYR A 116 -4.12 22.92 5.88
CA TYR A 116 -3.98 21.49 5.63
C TYR A 116 -2.97 20.84 6.58
N SER A 117 -1.78 21.41 6.71
CA SER A 117 -0.67 20.85 7.51
C SER A 117 -1.02 20.85 9.00
N LYS A 118 -1.70 21.90 9.50
CA LYS A 118 -2.26 21.92 10.85
C LYS A 118 -3.30 20.82 11.04
N ALA A 119 -4.25 20.68 10.11
CA ALA A 119 -5.27 19.64 10.17
C ALA A 119 -4.65 18.23 10.16
N TYR A 120 -3.73 17.96 9.23
CA TYR A 120 -3.03 16.69 9.14
C TYR A 120 -2.24 16.37 10.43
N THR A 121 -1.57 17.38 11.01
CA THR A 121 -0.89 17.26 12.30
C THR A 121 -1.85 16.91 13.43
N ASN A 122 -3.03 17.53 13.48
CA ASN A 122 -4.06 17.18 14.46
C ASN A 122 -4.53 15.73 14.33
N LEU A 123 -4.70 15.24 13.10
CA LEU A 123 -5.04 13.82 12.85
C LEU A 123 -3.92 12.90 13.32
N LYS A 124 -2.65 13.23 13.04
CA LYS A 124 -1.48 12.48 13.53
C LYS A 124 -1.44 12.42 15.07
N ILE A 125 -1.71 13.53 15.76
CA ILE A 125 -1.77 13.59 17.23
C ILE A 125 -2.91 12.69 17.76
N ALA A 126 -4.07 12.69 17.10
CA ALA A 126 -5.17 11.80 17.45
C ALA A 126 -4.79 10.31 17.29
N MET A 127 -4.10 9.95 16.21
CA MET A 127 -3.58 8.59 16.03
C MET A 127 -2.54 8.19 17.10
N GLN A 128 -1.69 9.13 17.53
CA GLN A 128 -0.77 8.91 18.65
C GLN A 128 -1.51 8.62 19.96
N LEU A 129 -2.61 9.31 20.23
CA LEU A 129 -3.45 9.04 21.41
C LEU A 129 -3.98 7.60 21.41
N ILE A 130 -4.41 7.10 20.24
CA ILE A 130 -4.84 5.70 20.08
C ILE A 130 -3.67 4.75 20.32
N SER A 131 -2.49 5.06 19.76
CA SER A 131 -1.27 4.28 19.99
C SER A 131 -0.92 4.19 21.48
N TYR A 132 -1.02 5.28 22.24
CA TYR A 132 -0.77 5.25 23.68
C TYR A 132 -1.81 4.45 24.46
N ALA A 133 -3.08 4.44 24.05
CA ALA A 133 -4.08 3.58 24.66
C ALA A 133 -3.76 2.09 24.47
N HIS A 134 -3.13 1.74 23.36
CA HIS A 134 -2.79 0.36 22.96
C HIS A 134 -1.28 0.05 23.01
N HIS A 135 -0.50 0.85 23.74
CA HIS A 135 0.95 0.69 23.85
C HIS A 135 1.31 -0.75 24.31
N PRO A 136 2.34 -1.40 23.73
CA PRO A 136 3.36 -0.88 22.80
C PRO A 136 3.01 -0.86 21.31
N SER A 137 1.77 -1.16 20.93
CA SER A 137 1.36 -1.05 19.53
C SER A 137 1.32 0.40 19.06
N ARG A 138 1.56 0.59 17.76
CA ARG A 138 1.55 1.90 17.11
C ARG A 138 0.62 1.83 15.91
N VAL A 139 -0.31 2.77 15.82
CA VAL A 139 -1.21 2.94 14.69
C VAL A 139 -1.14 4.39 14.22
N ASP A 140 -1.04 4.57 12.92
CA ASP A 140 -0.95 5.89 12.28
C ASP A 140 -1.88 5.94 11.03
N LEU A 141 -1.84 6.99 10.22
CA LEU A 141 -2.64 7.15 9.00
C LEU A 141 -2.17 6.27 7.83
N ASP A 142 -1.03 5.60 7.96
CA ASP A 142 -0.40 4.80 6.90
C ASP A 142 0.16 3.46 7.38
N SER A 143 0.26 3.26 8.70
CA SER A 143 1.02 2.16 9.26
C SER A 143 0.42 1.62 10.56
N PHE A 144 0.64 0.34 10.79
CA PHE A 144 0.29 -0.35 12.02
C PHE A 144 1.41 -1.30 12.38
N PHE A 145 1.83 -1.27 13.64
CA PHE A 145 2.89 -2.10 14.18
C PHE A 145 2.47 -2.65 15.54
N MET A 146 2.71 -3.95 15.74
CA MET A 146 2.63 -4.59 17.05
C MET A 146 4.02 -5.09 17.43
N GLN A 147 4.40 -4.86 18.69
CA GLN A 147 5.70 -5.29 19.19
C GLN A 147 5.91 -6.80 19.00
N GLY A 148 7.07 -7.15 18.45
CA GLY A 148 7.47 -8.55 18.20
C GLY A 148 7.03 -9.10 16.85
N ASN A 149 6.51 -8.27 15.94
CA ASN A 149 6.07 -8.66 14.59
C ASN A 149 5.24 -9.96 14.59
N PRO A 150 4.14 -10.02 15.36
CA PRO A 150 3.38 -11.26 15.54
C PRO A 150 2.91 -11.88 14.22
N GLU A 151 2.76 -11.10 13.15
CA GLU A 151 2.46 -11.54 11.80
C GLU A 151 3.51 -12.47 11.16
N GLU A 152 4.75 -12.48 11.67
CA GLU A 152 5.85 -13.29 11.15
C GLU A 152 5.90 -14.70 11.74
N ASN A 153 4.95 -15.06 12.64
CA ASN A 153 4.82 -16.43 13.10
C ASN A 153 3.38 -16.81 13.51
N LEU A 154 3.07 -18.10 13.41
CA LEU A 154 1.71 -18.59 13.67
C LEU A 154 1.26 -18.31 15.12
N SER A 155 2.12 -18.55 16.10
CA SER A 155 1.78 -18.36 17.52
C SER A 155 1.50 -16.89 17.87
N GLY A 156 2.25 -15.99 17.24
CA GLY A 156 2.12 -14.54 17.33
C GLY A 156 0.79 -14.09 16.74
N ILE A 157 0.45 -14.54 15.53
CA ILE A 157 -0.85 -14.28 14.92
C ILE A 157 -2.00 -14.72 15.85
N LEU A 158 -1.92 -15.96 16.38
CA LEU A 158 -2.98 -16.51 17.23
C LEU A 158 -3.18 -15.69 18.50
N SER A 159 -2.10 -15.27 19.15
CA SER A 159 -2.14 -14.49 20.40
C SER A 159 -2.51 -13.01 20.16
N ALA A 160 -1.94 -12.37 19.15
CA ALA A 160 -2.16 -10.96 18.84
C ALA A 160 -3.61 -10.66 18.42
N THR A 161 -4.26 -11.59 17.72
CA THR A 161 -5.67 -11.46 17.32
C THR A 161 -6.66 -11.63 18.49
N GLU A 162 -6.17 -11.99 19.69
CA GLU A 162 -6.95 -12.07 20.95
C GLU A 162 -6.50 -11.03 21.99
N ASP A 163 -5.46 -10.26 21.70
CA ASP A 163 -4.84 -9.35 22.65
C ASP A 163 -5.67 -8.08 22.86
N LYS A 164 -6.49 -8.07 23.91
CA LYS A 164 -7.38 -6.95 24.26
C LYS A 164 -6.66 -5.64 24.63
N ILE A 165 -5.35 -5.68 24.83
CA ILE A 165 -4.56 -4.53 25.22
C ILE A 165 -3.86 -3.96 23.98
N ARG A 166 -3.08 -4.79 23.29
CA ARG A 166 -2.20 -4.36 22.18
C ARG A 166 -2.91 -4.29 20.84
N ASN A 167 -4.05 -4.95 20.65
CA ASN A 167 -4.78 -4.92 19.38
C ASN A 167 -5.93 -3.91 19.42
N PRO A 168 -5.79 -2.72 18.80
CA PRO A 168 -6.83 -1.69 18.82
C PRO A 168 -8.09 -2.09 18.05
N PHE A 169 -7.97 -3.05 17.13
CA PHE A 169 -9.06 -3.41 16.22
C PHE A 169 -10.09 -4.34 16.87
N LEU A 170 -9.73 -5.06 17.94
CA LEU A 170 -10.65 -5.96 18.64
C LEU A 170 -11.91 -5.24 19.15
N LEU A 171 -11.72 -4.18 19.93
CA LEU A 171 -12.81 -3.39 20.49
C LEU A 171 -13.53 -2.60 19.41
N MET A 172 -12.77 -2.03 18.46
CA MET A 172 -13.34 -1.29 17.34
C MET A 172 -14.30 -2.14 16.51
N PHE A 173 -13.91 -3.36 16.12
CA PHE A 173 -14.77 -4.24 15.35
C PHE A 173 -15.99 -4.72 16.15
N ASP A 174 -15.79 -5.15 17.41
CA ASP A 174 -16.88 -5.72 18.20
C ASP A 174 -17.95 -4.69 18.59
N GLU A 175 -17.52 -3.48 18.99
CA GLU A 175 -18.44 -2.46 19.50
C GLU A 175 -18.96 -1.52 18.41
N TYR A 176 -18.16 -1.17 17.39
CA TYR A 176 -18.48 -0.05 16.49
C TYR A 176 -18.79 -0.47 15.05
N LEU A 177 -18.11 -1.48 14.51
CA LEU A 177 -18.12 -1.75 13.07
C LEU A 177 -18.96 -2.98 12.70
N THR A 178 -18.66 -4.15 13.27
CA THR A 178 -19.36 -5.39 12.90
C THR A 178 -20.86 -5.37 13.20
N PRO A 179 -21.38 -4.72 14.27
CA PRO A 179 -22.83 -4.67 14.51
C PRO A 179 -23.62 -3.87 13.47
N LYS A 180 -22.97 -3.04 12.65
CA LYS A 180 -23.63 -2.19 11.63
C LYS A 180 -23.97 -2.96 10.35
N ILE A 181 -23.43 -4.15 10.15
CA ILE A 181 -23.61 -4.95 8.94
C ILE A 181 -24.56 -6.13 9.25
N PRO A 182 -25.63 -6.35 8.47
CA PRO A 182 -26.55 -7.46 8.68
C PRO A 182 -25.94 -8.78 8.17
N TRP A 183 -25.02 -9.37 8.93
CA TRP A 183 -24.26 -10.56 8.53
C TRP A 183 -25.12 -11.80 8.24
N ASP A 184 -26.35 -11.86 8.76
CA ASP A 184 -27.31 -12.94 8.48
C ASP A 184 -27.81 -12.93 7.02
N ASP A 185 -27.67 -11.81 6.30
CA ASP A 185 -28.02 -11.71 4.88
C ASP A 185 -26.99 -12.37 3.96
N TYR A 186 -25.79 -12.68 4.47
CA TYR A 186 -24.66 -13.19 3.70
C TYR A 186 -24.42 -14.67 3.95
N GLY A 187 -23.97 -15.38 2.91
CA GLY A 187 -23.46 -16.75 3.04
C GLY A 187 -21.95 -16.85 2.89
N VAL A 188 -21.31 -15.86 2.26
CA VAL A 188 -19.87 -15.81 2.04
C VAL A 188 -19.32 -14.45 2.41
N VAL A 189 -18.15 -14.45 3.06
CA VAL A 189 -17.34 -13.26 3.32
C VAL A 189 -15.97 -13.45 2.68
N GLY A 190 -15.62 -12.59 1.72
CA GLY A 190 -14.29 -12.52 1.12
C GLY A 190 -13.48 -11.38 1.72
N VAL A 191 -12.27 -11.65 2.23
CA VAL A 191 -11.40 -10.61 2.82
C VAL A 191 -10.08 -10.51 2.04
N SER A 192 -9.76 -9.31 1.56
CA SER A 192 -8.53 -9.04 0.79
C SER A 192 -7.43 -8.46 1.67
N ILE A 193 -6.40 -9.25 1.99
CA ILE A 193 -5.24 -8.86 2.82
C ILE A 193 -4.01 -8.73 1.93
N ILE A 194 -3.61 -7.49 1.64
CA ILE A 194 -2.59 -7.17 0.63
C ILE A 194 -1.33 -6.52 1.22
N HIS A 195 -1.37 -6.10 2.47
CA HIS A 195 -0.23 -5.55 3.19
C HIS A 195 0.00 -6.25 4.52
N ILE A 196 1.26 -6.32 4.96
CA ILE A 196 1.63 -7.02 6.19
C ILE A 196 0.94 -6.41 7.43
N GLY A 197 0.82 -5.08 7.48
CA GLY A 197 0.07 -4.37 8.53
C GLY A 197 -1.44 -4.67 8.55
N GLN A 198 -1.98 -5.34 7.53
CA GLN A 198 -3.38 -5.80 7.50
C GLN A 198 -3.57 -7.20 8.08
N VAL A 199 -2.50 -7.98 8.35
CA VAL A 199 -2.62 -9.37 8.78
C VAL A 199 -3.35 -9.47 10.11
N ILE A 200 -2.87 -8.76 11.14
CA ILE A 200 -3.52 -8.82 12.46
C ILE A 200 -4.95 -8.26 12.45
N PRO A 201 -5.22 -7.02 11.98
CA PRO A 201 -6.60 -6.53 11.89
C PRO A 201 -7.51 -7.41 11.02
N GLY A 202 -7.05 -7.85 9.84
CA GLY A 202 -7.83 -8.71 8.95
C GLY A 202 -8.17 -10.06 9.58
N LEU A 203 -7.20 -10.71 10.24
CA LEU A 203 -7.43 -11.97 10.95
C LEU A 203 -8.26 -11.81 12.22
N THR A 204 -8.16 -10.66 12.90
CA THR A 204 -9.01 -10.30 14.05
C THR A 204 -10.47 -10.23 13.63
N LEU A 205 -10.76 -9.53 12.52
CA LEU A 205 -12.10 -9.40 11.97
C LEU A 205 -12.71 -10.77 11.66
N VAL A 206 -12.01 -11.61 10.89
CA VAL A 206 -12.58 -12.91 10.48
C VAL A 206 -12.74 -13.87 11.67
N ARG A 207 -11.88 -13.80 12.69
CA ARG A 207 -12.05 -14.57 13.93
C ARG A 207 -13.36 -14.19 14.62
N GLN A 208 -13.63 -12.90 14.79
CA GLN A 208 -14.88 -12.42 15.40
C GLN A 208 -16.10 -12.81 14.57
N LEU A 209 -16.05 -12.65 13.25
CA LEU A 209 -17.14 -13.04 12.36
C LEU A 209 -17.41 -14.55 12.45
N ARG A 210 -16.36 -15.39 12.43
CA ARG A 210 -16.48 -16.85 12.54
C ARG A 210 -17.13 -17.28 13.85
N GLN A 211 -16.75 -16.64 14.96
CA GLN A 211 -17.30 -16.95 16.29
C GLN A 211 -18.77 -16.54 16.43
N ARG A 212 -19.15 -15.40 15.84
CA ARG A 212 -20.50 -14.82 15.98
C ARG A 212 -21.49 -15.32 14.93
N TYR A 213 -21.01 -15.67 13.74
CA TYR A 213 -21.78 -16.05 12.56
C TYR A 213 -21.23 -17.35 11.94
N PRO A 214 -21.42 -18.50 12.60
CA PRO A 214 -20.83 -19.78 12.18
C PRO A 214 -21.37 -20.30 10.84
N HIS A 215 -22.43 -19.69 10.27
CA HIS A 215 -22.95 -20.03 8.95
C HIS A 215 -22.14 -19.43 7.79
N LEU A 216 -21.32 -18.41 8.04
CA LEU A 216 -20.56 -17.71 7.00
C LEU A 216 -19.40 -18.58 6.49
N HIS A 217 -19.32 -18.77 5.17
CA HIS A 217 -18.10 -19.24 4.54
C HIS A 217 -17.11 -18.07 4.39
N ILE A 218 -16.12 -18.00 5.27
CA ILE A 218 -15.02 -17.03 5.16
C ILE A 218 -13.95 -17.52 4.17
N VAL A 219 -13.68 -16.72 3.15
CA VAL A 219 -12.55 -16.87 2.22
C VAL A 219 -11.61 -15.68 2.34
N ILE A 220 -10.30 -15.94 2.36
CA ILE A 220 -9.29 -14.88 2.31
C ILE A 220 -8.54 -14.88 0.97
N GLY A 221 -7.97 -13.74 0.61
CA GLY A 221 -7.10 -13.58 -0.54
C GLY A 221 -6.18 -12.38 -0.37
N GLY A 222 -5.44 -12.04 -1.42
CA GLY A 222 -4.51 -10.92 -1.43
C GLY A 222 -3.04 -11.35 -1.43
N SER A 223 -2.16 -10.39 -1.73
CA SER A 223 -0.74 -10.65 -2.02
C SER A 223 0.06 -11.20 -0.84
N VAL A 224 -0.36 -10.92 0.41
CA VAL A 224 0.33 -11.45 1.60
C VAL A 224 0.20 -12.96 1.62
N PHE A 225 -1.01 -13.51 1.70
CA PHE A 225 -1.19 -14.97 1.78
C PHE A 225 -0.81 -15.70 0.49
N ASN A 226 -0.80 -15.01 -0.66
CA ASN A 226 -0.19 -15.54 -1.88
C ASN A 226 1.30 -15.84 -1.69
N ARG A 227 2.08 -14.92 -1.08
CA ARG A 227 3.50 -15.11 -0.78
C ARG A 227 3.78 -16.12 0.34
N HIS A 228 2.79 -16.43 1.16
CA HIS A 228 2.90 -17.45 2.21
C HIS A 228 2.37 -18.81 1.76
N ALA A 229 1.85 -18.93 0.53
CA ALA A 229 1.06 -20.08 0.11
C ALA A 229 1.80 -21.41 0.33
N ASP A 230 3.11 -21.45 0.09
CA ASP A 230 3.99 -22.61 0.25
C ASP A 230 4.34 -22.93 1.72
N LEU A 231 4.18 -21.97 2.64
CA LEU A 231 4.40 -22.12 4.08
C LEU A 231 3.19 -22.69 4.84
N LEU A 232 2.04 -22.90 4.18
CA LEU A 232 0.78 -23.23 4.86
C LEU A 232 0.53 -24.73 5.12
N ASP A 233 1.38 -25.64 4.64
CA ASP A 233 1.11 -27.09 4.66
C ASP A 233 0.90 -27.65 6.08
N ASP A 234 1.60 -27.10 7.07
CA ASP A 234 1.53 -27.45 8.50
C ASP A 234 0.82 -26.38 9.35
N LYS A 235 0.06 -25.48 8.71
CA LYS A 235 -0.61 -24.33 9.37
C LYS A 235 -2.13 -24.49 9.41
N GLN A 236 -2.63 -25.70 9.65
CA GLN A 236 -4.06 -26.00 9.73
C GLN A 236 -4.81 -25.15 10.77
N GLU A 237 -4.12 -24.70 11.83
CA GLU A 237 -4.70 -23.81 12.83
C GLU A 237 -5.12 -22.45 12.25
N LEU A 238 -4.46 -21.95 11.19
CA LEU A 238 -4.94 -20.73 10.51
C LEU A 238 -6.35 -20.95 9.95
N PHE A 239 -6.58 -22.07 9.29
CA PHE A 239 -7.88 -22.40 8.71
C PHE A 239 -8.94 -22.63 9.80
N LYS A 240 -8.59 -23.38 10.86
CA LYS A 240 -9.54 -23.67 11.95
C LYS A 240 -9.99 -22.41 12.69
N GLN A 241 -9.08 -21.46 12.90
CA GLN A 241 -9.33 -20.27 13.72
C GLN A 241 -9.88 -19.08 12.92
N PHE A 242 -9.57 -18.98 11.62
CA PHE A 242 -9.81 -17.74 10.86
C PHE A 242 -10.67 -17.92 9.60
N PHE A 243 -10.38 -18.88 8.72
CA PHE A 243 -11.00 -18.94 7.40
C PHE A 243 -11.15 -20.36 6.84
N HIS A 244 -12.16 -20.58 6.01
CA HIS A 244 -12.44 -21.90 5.42
C HIS A 244 -11.60 -22.18 4.18
N SER A 245 -11.25 -21.13 3.44
CA SER A 245 -10.47 -21.23 2.22
C SER A 245 -9.64 -19.98 1.97
N LEU A 246 -8.56 -20.16 1.20
CA LEU A 246 -7.67 -19.13 0.71
C LEU A 246 -7.60 -19.22 -0.81
N ILE A 247 -7.72 -18.08 -1.49
CA ILE A 247 -7.48 -17.97 -2.93
C ILE A 247 -6.10 -17.34 -3.15
N VAL A 248 -5.27 -18.00 -3.96
CA VAL A 248 -3.95 -17.51 -4.37
C VAL A 248 -3.95 -17.01 -5.82
N SER A 249 -2.92 -16.25 -6.20
CA SER A 249 -2.84 -15.52 -7.47
C SER A 249 -4.06 -14.59 -7.67
N GLU A 250 -4.58 -14.48 -8.90
CA GLU A 250 -5.72 -13.63 -9.25
C GLU A 250 -7.07 -14.23 -8.83
N GLY A 251 -7.96 -13.38 -8.29
CA GLY A 251 -9.14 -13.82 -7.56
C GLY A 251 -10.42 -13.97 -8.37
N GLU A 252 -10.52 -13.40 -9.57
CA GLU A 252 -11.77 -13.28 -10.35
C GLU A 252 -12.42 -14.65 -10.63
N GLN A 253 -11.72 -15.48 -11.41
CA GLN A 253 -12.18 -16.82 -11.78
C GLN A 253 -12.32 -17.78 -10.58
N PRO A 254 -11.32 -17.92 -9.68
CA PRO A 254 -11.44 -18.86 -8.57
C PRO A 254 -12.54 -18.48 -7.58
N LEU A 255 -12.79 -17.19 -7.36
CA LEU A 255 -13.88 -16.76 -6.48
C LEU A 255 -15.26 -17.02 -7.13
N ASP A 256 -15.43 -16.73 -8.44
CA ASP A 256 -16.64 -17.12 -9.19
C ASP A 256 -16.93 -18.63 -9.02
N GLN A 257 -15.91 -19.45 -9.24
CA GLN A 257 -16.05 -20.90 -9.12
C GLN A 257 -16.31 -21.35 -7.68
N LEU A 258 -15.66 -20.78 -6.68
CA LEU A 258 -15.92 -21.07 -5.27
C LEU A 258 -17.38 -20.80 -4.93
N LEU A 259 -17.91 -19.63 -5.29
CA LEU A 259 -19.30 -19.26 -5.03
C LEU A 259 -20.29 -20.23 -5.72
N CYS A 260 -20.01 -20.66 -6.95
CA CYS A 260 -20.81 -21.66 -7.64
C CYS A 260 -20.80 -23.01 -6.90
N HIS A 261 -19.63 -23.47 -6.45
CA HIS A 261 -19.51 -24.73 -5.73
C HIS A 261 -20.22 -24.71 -4.38
N LEU A 262 -20.10 -23.61 -3.63
CA LEU A 262 -20.80 -23.43 -2.35
C LEU A 262 -22.32 -23.38 -2.54
N LYS A 263 -22.81 -22.66 -3.56
CA LYS A 263 -24.26 -22.57 -3.87
C LYS A 263 -24.85 -23.93 -4.27
N GLU A 264 -24.09 -24.75 -4.99
CA GLU A 264 -24.54 -26.05 -5.51
C GLU A 264 -24.15 -27.24 -4.62
N ASN A 265 -23.49 -27.00 -3.48
CA ASN A 265 -22.91 -28.04 -2.62
C ASN A 265 -22.00 -29.03 -3.37
N LYS A 266 -21.17 -28.53 -4.29
CA LYS A 266 -20.18 -29.33 -5.04
C LYS A 266 -18.84 -29.40 -4.28
N PRO A 267 -18.05 -30.48 -4.47
CA PRO A 267 -16.73 -30.60 -3.85
C PRO A 267 -15.75 -29.48 -4.26
N LEU A 268 -14.97 -28.95 -3.31
CA LEU A 268 -14.05 -27.83 -3.55
C LEU A 268 -12.81 -28.20 -4.37
N LYS A 269 -12.47 -29.48 -4.49
CA LYS A 269 -11.25 -29.99 -5.18
C LYS A 269 -11.07 -29.56 -6.64
N THR A 270 -12.12 -29.02 -7.27
CA THR A 270 -12.10 -28.54 -8.67
C THR A 270 -12.06 -27.02 -8.79
N VAL A 271 -12.09 -26.28 -7.67
CA VAL A 271 -11.94 -24.82 -7.69
C VAL A 271 -10.45 -24.50 -7.87
N PRO A 272 -10.03 -23.83 -8.95
CA PRO A 272 -8.63 -23.53 -9.20
C PRO A 272 -8.10 -22.55 -8.14
N ASN A 273 -6.78 -22.55 -7.95
CA ASN A 273 -6.07 -21.63 -7.04
C ASN A 273 -6.57 -21.63 -5.59
N LEU A 274 -7.36 -22.64 -5.19
CA LEU A 274 -7.94 -22.72 -3.86
C LEU A 274 -7.05 -23.54 -2.94
N ILE A 275 -6.76 -23.00 -1.77
CA ILE A 275 -6.21 -23.73 -0.64
C ILE A 275 -7.32 -23.84 0.41
N TYR A 276 -7.61 -25.05 0.90
CA TYR A 276 -8.68 -25.27 1.87
C TYR A 276 -8.34 -26.41 2.82
N LEU A 277 -9.08 -26.50 3.92
CA LEU A 277 -8.91 -27.57 4.91
C LEU A 277 -9.88 -28.73 4.60
N GLU A 278 -9.35 -29.94 4.41
CA GLU A 278 -10.14 -31.17 4.33
C GLU A 278 -9.75 -32.10 5.49
N GLY A 279 -10.66 -32.25 6.46
CA GLY A 279 -10.32 -32.88 7.73
C GLY A 279 -9.29 -32.05 8.50
N ASP A 280 -8.08 -32.58 8.67
CA ASP A 280 -6.94 -31.89 9.31
C ASP A 280 -5.80 -31.59 8.32
N GLN A 281 -6.05 -31.79 7.02
CA GLN A 281 -5.05 -31.61 5.97
C GLN A 281 -5.33 -30.35 5.16
N VAL A 282 -4.29 -29.53 4.95
CA VAL A 282 -4.32 -28.40 4.04
C VAL A 282 -4.18 -28.92 2.61
N ILE A 283 -5.22 -28.73 1.80
CA ILE A 283 -5.29 -29.18 0.41
C ILE A 283 -5.06 -27.97 -0.50
N ARG A 284 -4.10 -28.09 -1.41
CA ARG A 284 -3.84 -27.10 -2.46
C ARG A 284 -4.35 -27.63 -3.79
N ASN A 285 -5.34 -26.95 -4.36
CA ASN A 285 -5.80 -27.26 -5.70
C ASN A 285 -4.81 -26.75 -6.75
N PRO A 286 -4.80 -27.35 -7.96
CA PRO A 286 -3.96 -26.87 -9.06
C PRO A 286 -4.21 -25.39 -9.39
N LYS A 287 -3.13 -24.69 -9.77
CA LYS A 287 -3.23 -23.35 -10.33
C LYS A 287 -3.90 -23.40 -11.71
N SER A 288 -4.71 -22.39 -12.04
CA SER A 288 -5.19 -22.13 -13.40
C SER A 288 -4.49 -20.92 -13.99
N GLU A 289 -4.49 -20.84 -15.32
CA GLU A 289 -4.09 -19.62 -16.01
C GLU A 289 -4.99 -18.45 -15.58
N ALA A 290 -4.38 -17.27 -15.44
CA ALA A 290 -5.12 -16.05 -15.20
C ALA A 290 -6.03 -15.74 -16.39
N LEU A 291 -7.17 -15.09 -16.12
CA LEU A 291 -8.08 -14.66 -17.17
C LEU A 291 -7.33 -13.77 -18.18
N PRO A 292 -7.53 -13.91 -19.49
CA PRO A 292 -7.10 -12.90 -20.45
C PRO A 292 -7.60 -11.51 -20.07
N TYR A 293 -6.81 -10.47 -20.35
CA TYR A 293 -7.13 -9.11 -19.90
C TYR A 293 -8.46 -8.61 -20.48
N ASP A 294 -8.76 -8.97 -21.74
CA ASP A 294 -10.02 -8.64 -22.42
C ASP A 294 -11.27 -9.27 -21.77
N GLN A 295 -11.10 -10.24 -20.86
CA GLN A 295 -12.18 -10.83 -20.05
C GLN A 295 -12.32 -10.18 -18.67
N LEU A 296 -11.39 -9.32 -18.26
CA LEU A 296 -11.56 -8.49 -17.07
C LEU A 296 -12.64 -7.46 -17.35
N VAL A 297 -13.36 -7.06 -16.31
CA VAL A 297 -14.48 -6.11 -16.38
C VAL A 297 -14.04 -4.78 -15.75
N CYS A 298 -14.50 -3.66 -16.31
CA CYS A 298 -14.28 -2.33 -15.73
C CYS A 298 -14.67 -2.35 -14.24
N PRO A 299 -13.80 -1.90 -13.31
CA PRO A 299 -14.07 -1.94 -11.89
C PRO A 299 -15.29 -1.07 -11.53
N THR A 300 -16.00 -1.44 -10.46
CA THR A 300 -17.11 -0.65 -9.92
C THR A 300 -16.85 -0.26 -8.46
N PHE A 301 -16.91 1.04 -8.17
CA PHE A 301 -16.76 1.61 -6.83
C PHE A 301 -18.12 1.84 -6.15
N ASP A 302 -19.21 1.32 -6.73
CA ASP A 302 -20.54 1.35 -6.12
C ASP A 302 -20.51 0.76 -4.71
N GLN A 303 -21.25 1.37 -3.77
CA GLN A 303 -21.31 1.03 -2.33
C GLN A 303 -20.11 1.48 -1.49
N LEU A 304 -18.98 1.86 -2.10
CA LEU A 304 -17.88 2.43 -1.33
C LEU A 304 -18.21 3.86 -0.90
N PRO A 305 -17.94 4.23 0.36
CA PRO A 305 -18.25 5.57 0.88
C PRO A 305 -17.17 6.56 0.42
N LEU A 306 -17.16 6.91 -0.86
CA LEU A 306 -16.13 7.75 -1.47
C LEU A 306 -15.98 9.13 -0.78
N GLU A 307 -17.06 9.62 -0.16
CA GLU A 307 -17.10 10.86 0.62
C GLU A 307 -16.40 10.77 2.00
N LYS A 308 -16.13 9.55 2.49
CA LYS A 308 -15.43 9.36 3.77
C LYS A 308 -13.91 9.40 3.64
N TYR A 309 -13.35 9.15 2.46
CA TYR A 309 -11.90 9.29 2.25
C TYR A 309 -11.46 10.71 2.60
N LEU A 310 -10.24 10.85 3.10
CA LEU A 310 -9.69 12.12 3.55
C LEU A 310 -9.18 12.94 2.35
N MET A 311 -10.07 13.16 1.38
CA MET A 311 -9.84 13.85 0.12
C MET A 311 -10.96 14.83 -0.20
N PRO A 312 -10.68 15.96 -0.87
CA PRO A 312 -11.73 16.88 -1.33
C PRO A 312 -12.50 16.33 -2.55
N TYR A 313 -11.92 15.36 -3.27
CA TYR A 313 -12.54 14.68 -4.40
C TYR A 313 -12.22 13.18 -4.35
N PRO A 314 -13.10 12.30 -4.90
CA PRO A 314 -12.75 10.89 -5.05
C PRO A 314 -11.50 10.72 -5.92
N VAL A 315 -10.54 9.89 -5.47
CA VAL A 315 -9.41 9.45 -6.29
C VAL A 315 -9.59 7.95 -6.52
N LEU A 316 -9.57 7.52 -7.79
CA LEU A 316 -9.87 6.14 -8.13
C LEU A 316 -8.61 5.40 -8.57
N PRO A 317 -8.25 4.27 -7.95
CA PRO A 317 -7.21 3.43 -8.49
C PRO A 317 -7.68 2.80 -9.80
N TYR A 318 -6.76 2.65 -10.73
CA TYR A 318 -6.97 1.93 -11.98
C TYR A 318 -5.74 1.08 -12.26
N MET A 319 -5.89 0.03 -13.04
CA MET A 319 -4.77 -0.80 -13.47
C MET A 319 -4.95 -1.06 -14.95
N SER A 320 -3.93 -0.77 -15.76
CA SER A 320 -3.96 -0.95 -17.22
C SER A 320 -3.27 -2.25 -17.67
N SER A 321 -2.48 -2.85 -16.78
CA SER A 321 -1.70 -4.05 -16.98
C SER A 321 -1.48 -4.81 -15.66
N ARG A 322 -1.31 -6.13 -15.75
CA ARG A 322 -1.01 -7.04 -14.63
C ARG A 322 0.36 -7.66 -14.86
N GLY A 323 1.16 -7.74 -13.80
CA GLY A 323 2.57 -8.11 -13.86
C GLY A 323 3.47 -6.99 -14.38
N CYS A 324 4.77 -7.28 -14.50
CA CYS A 324 5.76 -6.34 -15.02
C CYS A 324 6.35 -6.87 -16.33
N TYR A 325 6.40 -6.04 -17.38
CA TYR A 325 6.92 -6.42 -18.69
C TYR A 325 8.43 -6.68 -18.67
N TRP A 326 9.16 -6.13 -17.69
CA TRP A 326 10.59 -6.37 -17.52
C TRP A 326 10.86 -7.70 -16.82
N GLY A 327 10.23 -7.91 -15.66
CA GLY A 327 10.17 -9.19 -14.94
C GLY A 327 11.51 -9.79 -14.48
N LYS A 328 12.64 -9.08 -14.63
CA LYS A 328 14.00 -9.64 -14.40
C LYS A 328 14.74 -9.10 -13.19
N CYS A 329 14.27 -8.01 -12.56
CA CYS A 329 14.94 -7.42 -11.40
C CYS A 329 15.19 -8.49 -10.33
N THR A 330 16.46 -8.70 -9.95
CA THR A 330 16.85 -9.88 -9.15
C THR A 330 16.31 -9.86 -7.72
N PHE A 331 15.93 -8.69 -7.22
CA PHE A 331 15.34 -8.49 -5.90
C PHE A 331 13.81 -8.59 -5.89
N CYS A 332 13.15 -8.47 -7.03
CA CYS A 332 11.71 -8.22 -7.09
C CYS A 332 10.91 -9.52 -6.94
N THR A 333 9.88 -9.49 -6.10
CA THR A 333 8.94 -10.60 -5.88
C THR A 333 7.61 -10.42 -6.62
N HIS A 334 7.33 -9.23 -7.17
CA HIS A 334 6.06 -8.93 -7.85
C HIS A 334 5.80 -9.84 -9.05
N SER A 335 6.85 -10.29 -9.75
CA SER A 335 6.71 -11.28 -10.83
C SER A 335 6.03 -12.58 -10.37
N PHE A 336 6.23 -13.02 -9.12
CA PHE A 336 5.61 -14.24 -8.60
C PHE A 336 4.11 -14.10 -8.33
N ILE A 337 3.64 -12.88 -8.03
CA ILE A 337 2.21 -12.63 -7.75
C ILE A 337 1.36 -12.90 -9.00
N TYR A 338 1.89 -12.59 -10.18
CA TYR A 338 1.22 -12.75 -11.47
C TYR A 338 1.75 -13.96 -12.27
N ASP A 339 2.34 -14.95 -11.58
CA ASP A 339 2.91 -16.15 -12.18
C ASP A 339 3.88 -15.84 -13.36
N SER A 340 4.63 -14.74 -13.26
CA SER A 340 5.58 -14.19 -14.23
C SER A 340 4.99 -13.80 -15.59
N HIS A 341 3.68 -13.61 -15.69
CA HIS A 341 3.01 -13.20 -16.91
C HIS A 341 2.71 -11.70 -16.91
N TYR A 342 3.14 -11.01 -17.97
CA TYR A 342 2.70 -9.66 -18.27
C TYR A 342 1.50 -9.69 -19.22
N ARG A 343 0.40 -9.08 -18.79
CA ARG A 343 -0.83 -8.92 -19.59
C ARG A 343 -1.27 -7.47 -19.51
N LYS A 344 -1.72 -6.91 -20.62
CA LYS A 344 -2.21 -5.53 -20.67
C LYS A 344 -3.52 -5.42 -21.41
N GLU A 345 -4.28 -4.39 -21.08
CA GLU A 345 -5.50 -4.04 -21.76
C GLU A 345 -5.22 -3.40 -23.13
N ASN A 346 -6.23 -3.39 -23.98
CA ASN A 346 -6.31 -2.52 -25.14
C ASN A 346 -6.37 -1.05 -24.71
N GLU A 347 -5.44 -0.23 -25.19
CA GLU A 347 -5.33 1.16 -24.77
C GLU A 347 -6.56 2.02 -25.13
N ALA A 348 -7.32 1.66 -26.17
CA ALA A 348 -8.57 2.32 -26.51
C ALA A 348 -9.70 1.98 -25.51
N ARG A 349 -9.67 0.78 -24.92
CA ARG A 349 -10.59 0.38 -23.85
C ARG A 349 -10.21 1.06 -22.53
N VAL A 350 -8.92 1.18 -22.22
CA VAL A 350 -8.46 1.95 -21.05
C VAL A 350 -9.01 3.38 -21.06
N ALA A 351 -8.86 4.09 -22.18
CA ALA A 351 -9.41 5.44 -22.31
C ALA A 351 -10.94 5.49 -22.19
N GLU A 352 -11.65 4.44 -22.63
CA GLU A 352 -13.11 4.32 -22.47
C GLU A 352 -13.54 4.12 -21.02
N GLU A 353 -12.84 3.22 -20.31
CA GLU A 353 -13.12 2.94 -18.91
C GLU A 353 -12.80 4.15 -18.03
N LEU A 354 -11.69 4.85 -18.26
CA LEU A 354 -11.37 6.09 -17.54
C LEU A 354 -12.43 7.18 -17.75
N ASP A 355 -12.90 7.38 -18.99
CA ASP A 355 -13.99 8.32 -19.28
C ASP A 355 -15.31 7.90 -18.61
N HIS A 356 -15.63 6.61 -18.62
CA HIS A 356 -16.81 6.06 -17.95
C HIS A 356 -16.74 6.27 -16.42
N LEU A 357 -15.62 5.89 -15.79
CA LEU A 357 -15.39 6.02 -14.35
C LEU A 357 -15.42 7.49 -13.94
N SER A 358 -14.78 8.36 -14.72
CA SER A 358 -14.77 9.80 -14.48
C SER A 358 -16.18 10.37 -14.41
N LYS A 359 -17.02 10.05 -15.41
CA LYS A 359 -18.41 10.52 -15.49
C LYS A 359 -19.28 9.90 -14.40
N LYS A 360 -19.13 8.60 -14.10
CA LYS A 360 -19.95 7.88 -13.13
C LYS A 360 -19.70 8.38 -11.70
N TYR A 361 -18.44 8.52 -11.31
CA TYR A 361 -18.04 8.89 -9.94
C TYR A 361 -17.67 10.37 -9.78
N LYS A 362 -17.84 11.17 -10.85
CA LYS A 362 -17.62 12.63 -10.86
C LYS A 362 -16.22 13.02 -10.37
N THR A 363 -15.22 12.36 -10.92
CA THR A 363 -13.82 12.67 -10.65
C THR A 363 -13.01 12.66 -11.93
N LYS A 364 -11.88 13.36 -11.92
CA LYS A 364 -10.86 13.27 -12.95
C LYS A 364 -9.55 12.67 -12.40
N TYR A 365 -9.49 12.30 -11.12
CA TYR A 365 -8.25 11.88 -10.46
C TYR A 365 -8.11 10.36 -10.41
N PHE A 366 -6.98 9.85 -10.89
CA PHE A 366 -6.71 8.41 -10.95
C PHE A 366 -5.31 8.06 -10.43
N THR A 367 -5.17 6.89 -9.80
CA THR A 367 -3.85 6.30 -9.50
C THR A 367 -3.65 5.00 -10.25
N PHE A 368 -2.68 4.95 -11.15
CA PHE A 368 -2.34 3.70 -11.82
C PHE A 368 -1.56 2.80 -10.86
N SER A 369 -2.11 1.63 -10.59
CA SER A 369 -1.56 0.60 -9.68
C SER A 369 -0.72 -0.45 -10.43
N ASP A 370 -0.42 -0.20 -11.69
CA ASP A 370 0.47 -1.01 -12.53
C ASP A 370 1.89 -1.08 -11.92
N GLU A 371 2.51 -2.26 -11.99
CA GLU A 371 3.91 -2.46 -11.57
C GLU A 371 4.89 -1.59 -12.36
N ALA A 372 4.66 -1.50 -13.68
CA ALA A 372 5.34 -0.59 -14.59
C ALA A 372 4.57 -0.54 -15.91
N ILE A 373 4.23 0.67 -16.37
CA ILE A 373 3.62 0.88 -17.67
C ILE A 373 4.74 1.07 -18.70
N SER A 374 4.78 0.21 -19.73
CA SER A 374 5.82 0.32 -20.78
C SER A 374 5.69 1.62 -21.58
N PRO A 375 6.79 2.16 -22.15
CA PRO A 375 6.75 3.35 -23.02
C PRO A 375 5.76 3.21 -24.19
N ASN A 376 5.66 2.00 -24.77
CA ASN A 376 4.71 1.73 -25.85
C ASN A 376 3.25 1.81 -25.39
N ALA A 377 2.95 1.32 -24.19
CA ALA A 377 1.62 1.39 -23.60
C ALA A 377 1.26 2.85 -23.26
N PHE A 378 2.18 3.60 -22.65
CA PHE A 378 1.98 5.05 -22.43
C PHE A 378 1.67 5.78 -23.73
N ASN A 379 2.48 5.59 -24.78
CA ASN A 379 2.26 6.25 -26.07
C ASN A 379 0.84 6.01 -26.61
N ARG A 380 0.43 4.74 -26.68
CA ARG A 380 -0.89 4.36 -27.23
C ARG A 380 -2.04 4.82 -26.34
N MET A 381 -1.88 4.71 -25.02
CA MET A 381 -2.86 5.15 -24.04
C MET A 381 -3.05 6.66 -24.10
N SER A 382 -1.96 7.43 -24.06
CA SER A 382 -1.99 8.89 -24.20
C SER A 382 -2.67 9.32 -25.49
N ALA A 383 -2.36 8.68 -26.62
CA ALA A 383 -2.99 8.97 -27.90
C ALA A 383 -4.51 8.74 -27.88
N GLU A 384 -5.00 7.64 -27.30
CA GLU A 384 -6.45 7.38 -27.22
C GLU A 384 -7.17 8.29 -26.21
N ILE A 385 -6.52 8.66 -25.10
CA ILE A 385 -7.04 9.62 -24.12
C ILE A 385 -7.20 11.01 -24.75
N LEU A 386 -6.16 11.49 -25.43
CA LEU A 386 -6.15 12.78 -26.12
C LEU A 386 -7.19 12.81 -27.24
N LYS A 387 -7.26 11.75 -28.05
CA LYS A 387 -8.21 11.62 -29.17
C LYS A 387 -9.67 11.63 -28.70
N ARG A 388 -9.96 11.00 -27.56
CA ARG A 388 -11.31 10.96 -26.96
C ARG A 388 -11.63 12.23 -26.15
N GLY A 389 -10.61 13.01 -25.78
CA GLY A 389 -10.77 14.20 -24.94
C GLY A 389 -11.14 13.85 -23.50
N VAL A 390 -10.58 12.76 -22.96
CA VAL A 390 -10.80 12.36 -21.57
C VAL A 390 -10.04 13.32 -20.67
N ASP A 391 -10.77 14.07 -19.83
CA ASP A 391 -10.14 14.94 -18.83
C ASP A 391 -9.78 14.13 -17.59
N MET A 392 -8.50 13.81 -17.43
CA MET A 392 -8.00 13.09 -16.28
C MET A 392 -6.71 13.72 -15.73
N ARG A 393 -6.40 13.42 -14.47
CA ARG A 393 -5.16 13.72 -13.76
C ARG A 393 -4.70 12.46 -13.07
N ALA A 394 -3.48 12.03 -13.34
CA ALA A 394 -3.03 10.73 -12.92
C ALA A 394 -1.58 10.71 -12.47
N LEU A 395 -1.30 9.68 -11.69
CA LEU A 395 0.05 9.20 -11.44
C LEU A 395 0.23 7.79 -11.99
N GLY A 396 1.47 7.45 -12.35
CA GLY A 396 1.82 6.12 -12.86
C GLY A 396 3.26 5.74 -12.57
N MET A 397 3.57 4.45 -12.74
CA MET A 397 4.92 3.93 -12.56
C MET A 397 5.55 3.62 -13.91
N LEU A 398 6.82 3.98 -14.05
CA LEU A 398 7.63 3.71 -15.23
C LEU A 398 9.01 3.19 -14.81
N LYS A 399 9.57 2.30 -15.63
CA LYS A 399 10.95 1.85 -15.53
C LYS A 399 11.74 2.54 -16.64
N PHE A 400 12.94 3.03 -16.33
CA PHE A 400 13.87 3.56 -17.33
C PHE A 400 14.12 2.58 -18.48
N GLU A 401 13.90 3.05 -19.71
CA GLU A 401 14.32 2.43 -20.96
C GLU A 401 15.13 3.41 -21.81
N SER A 402 15.67 2.94 -22.94
CA SER A 402 16.50 3.78 -23.81
C SER A 402 15.80 5.10 -24.15
N SER A 403 16.57 6.20 -24.16
CA SER A 403 16.08 7.56 -24.45
C SER A 403 15.41 7.70 -25.82
N GLU A 404 15.66 6.77 -26.75
CA GLU A 404 14.93 6.68 -28.01
C GLU A 404 13.46 6.24 -27.85
N LYS A 405 13.18 5.34 -26.89
CA LYS A 405 11.82 4.89 -26.57
C LYS A 405 11.11 5.86 -25.64
N GLU A 406 11.88 6.48 -24.76
CA GLU A 406 11.44 7.47 -23.78
C GLU A 406 11.84 8.87 -24.24
N SER A 407 11.30 9.24 -25.40
CA SER A 407 11.61 10.50 -26.10
C SER A 407 10.91 11.71 -25.45
N PRO A 408 11.39 12.94 -25.71
CA PRO A 408 10.69 14.16 -25.30
C PRO A 408 9.24 14.21 -25.78
N GLU A 409 8.97 13.78 -27.03
CA GLU A 409 7.61 13.77 -27.59
C GLU A 409 6.68 12.80 -26.85
N LEU A 410 7.20 11.65 -26.40
CA LEU A 410 6.42 10.73 -25.58
C LEU A 410 6.00 11.39 -24.26
N PHE A 411 6.93 12.06 -23.57
CA PHE A 411 6.61 12.71 -22.31
C PHE A 411 5.68 13.91 -22.47
N ASP A 412 5.76 14.67 -23.57
CA ASP A 412 4.77 15.70 -23.91
C ASP A 412 3.36 15.11 -24.04
N ASP A 413 3.21 14.00 -24.77
CA ASP A 413 1.93 13.32 -24.92
C ASP A 413 1.43 12.71 -23.60
N ILE A 414 2.32 12.14 -22.78
CA ILE A 414 1.99 11.65 -21.42
C ILE A 414 1.47 12.78 -20.54
N TYR A 415 2.15 13.92 -20.51
CA TYR A 415 1.74 15.09 -19.73
C TYR A 415 0.40 15.64 -20.21
N ARG A 416 0.23 15.82 -21.52
CA ARG A 416 -1.02 16.30 -22.12
C ARG A 416 -2.19 15.34 -21.93
N ALA A 417 -1.93 14.04 -21.85
CA ALA A 417 -2.95 13.04 -21.50
C ALA A 417 -3.36 13.10 -20.01
N GLY A 418 -2.64 13.85 -19.17
CA GLY A 418 -3.01 14.11 -17.79
C GLY A 418 -2.14 13.43 -16.74
N PHE A 419 -1.04 12.77 -17.10
CA PHE A 419 -0.10 12.25 -16.11
C PHE A 419 0.76 13.39 -15.57
N LEU A 420 0.55 13.75 -14.31
CA LEU A 420 1.26 14.86 -13.66
C LEU A 420 2.47 14.41 -12.84
N MET A 421 2.49 13.14 -12.45
CA MET A 421 3.54 12.56 -11.60
C MET A 421 3.88 11.16 -12.07
N LEU A 422 5.18 10.88 -12.19
CA LEU A 422 5.67 9.54 -12.49
C LEU A 422 6.62 9.06 -11.40
N PHE A 423 6.45 7.80 -11.03
CA PHE A 423 7.30 7.07 -10.10
C PHE A 423 8.29 6.25 -10.91
N PHE A 424 9.58 6.46 -10.66
CA PHE A 424 10.65 5.73 -11.31
C PHE A 424 11.40 4.91 -10.27
N GLY A 425 11.51 3.60 -10.50
CA GLY A 425 12.45 2.78 -9.73
C GLY A 425 13.86 3.03 -10.22
N LEU A 426 14.60 3.90 -9.54
CA LEU A 426 16.04 4.13 -9.77
C LEU A 426 16.83 2.94 -9.23
N GLU A 427 16.52 2.52 -8.00
CA GLU A 427 17.24 1.50 -7.21
C GLU A 427 18.68 1.89 -6.86
N SER A 428 19.50 2.21 -7.87
CA SER A 428 20.90 2.66 -7.76
C SER A 428 21.26 3.49 -8.98
N ALA A 429 22.17 4.45 -8.85
CA ALA A 429 22.71 5.19 -10.00
C ALA A 429 24.14 4.72 -10.36
N ASN A 430 24.50 3.48 -10.00
CA ASN A 430 25.79 2.88 -10.34
C ASN A 430 25.61 1.71 -11.32
N ASP A 431 26.28 1.78 -12.47
CA ASP A 431 26.12 0.82 -13.57
C ASP A 431 26.46 -0.64 -13.18
N ARG A 432 27.40 -0.85 -12.24
CA ARG A 432 27.73 -2.20 -11.77
C ARG A 432 26.56 -2.77 -10.97
N ILE A 433 25.98 -1.98 -10.07
CA ILE A 433 24.85 -2.41 -9.24
C ILE A 433 23.59 -2.60 -10.10
N LEU A 434 23.29 -1.67 -11.01
CA LEU A 434 22.21 -1.79 -11.99
C LEU A 434 22.31 -3.08 -12.83
N SER A 435 23.53 -3.45 -13.22
CA SER A 435 23.81 -4.69 -13.94
C SER A 435 23.55 -5.95 -13.10
N ILE A 436 23.94 -5.94 -11.81
CA ILE A 436 23.71 -7.08 -10.91
C ILE A 436 22.23 -7.24 -10.57
N ILE A 437 21.53 -6.12 -10.36
CA ILE A 437 20.07 -6.06 -10.19
C ILE A 437 19.34 -6.57 -11.45
N ASP A 438 20.00 -6.57 -12.61
CA ASP A 438 19.39 -6.78 -13.93
C ASP A 438 18.26 -5.76 -14.15
N LYS A 439 18.55 -4.48 -13.92
CA LYS A 439 17.59 -3.38 -14.12
C LYS A 439 17.41 -3.05 -15.60
N GLY A 440 18.41 -3.35 -16.44
CA GLY A 440 18.33 -3.12 -17.89
C GLY A 440 18.31 -1.64 -18.28
N CYS A 441 19.03 -0.79 -17.54
CA CYS A 441 19.37 0.59 -17.84
C CYS A 441 20.76 0.91 -17.26
N ASP A 442 21.28 2.08 -17.60
CA ASP A 442 22.51 2.66 -17.07
C ASP A 442 22.23 4.10 -16.57
N GLN A 443 23.20 4.68 -15.85
CA GLN A 443 23.06 6.02 -15.26
C GLN A 443 22.79 7.11 -16.33
N GLU A 444 23.38 6.98 -17.52
CA GLU A 444 23.18 7.96 -18.60
C GLU A 444 21.74 7.95 -19.10
N THR A 445 21.15 6.76 -19.26
CA THR A 445 19.75 6.58 -19.61
C THR A 445 18.83 7.20 -18.56
N GLU A 446 19.08 6.92 -17.27
CA GLU A 446 18.30 7.47 -16.16
C GLU A 446 18.26 9.00 -16.21
N ARG A 447 19.43 9.63 -16.38
CA ARG A 447 19.54 11.09 -16.47
C ARG A 447 18.80 11.67 -17.68
N ALA A 448 18.93 11.04 -18.85
CA ALA A 448 18.30 11.52 -20.08
C ALA A 448 16.77 11.45 -19.98
N VAL A 449 16.23 10.35 -19.48
CA VAL A 449 14.80 10.12 -19.33
C VAL A 449 14.19 11.08 -18.31
N LEU A 450 14.85 11.25 -17.15
CA LEU A 450 14.39 12.20 -16.13
C LEU A 450 14.32 13.62 -16.66
N ARG A 451 15.32 14.03 -17.46
CA ARG A 451 15.31 15.33 -18.12
C ARG A 451 14.12 15.47 -19.06
N HIS A 452 13.88 14.51 -19.96
CA HIS A 452 12.74 14.56 -20.89
C HIS A 452 11.40 14.65 -20.15
N SER A 453 11.22 13.86 -19.09
CA SER A 453 10.01 13.87 -18.26
C SER A 453 9.83 15.21 -17.52
N SER A 454 10.90 15.74 -16.91
CA SER A 454 10.82 17.03 -16.20
C SER A 454 10.52 18.19 -17.15
N GLU A 455 11.16 18.23 -18.32
CA GLU A 455 10.94 19.25 -19.35
C GLU A 455 9.50 19.27 -19.88
N ALA A 456 8.82 18.11 -19.90
CA ALA A 456 7.39 18.01 -20.24
C ALA A 456 6.45 18.55 -19.15
N GLY A 457 6.98 18.82 -17.94
CA GLY A 457 6.20 19.32 -16.80
C GLY A 457 5.78 18.24 -15.80
N ILE A 458 6.28 17.00 -15.94
CA ILE A 458 5.95 15.88 -15.06
C ILE A 458 6.81 15.94 -13.78
N TRP A 459 6.16 15.70 -12.64
CA TRP A 459 6.85 15.51 -11.37
C TRP A 459 7.49 14.12 -11.29
N ASN A 460 8.83 14.09 -11.36
CA ASN A 460 9.62 12.88 -11.17
C ASN A 460 9.84 12.55 -9.69
N HIS A 461 9.30 11.42 -9.24
CA HIS A 461 9.62 10.80 -7.94
C HIS A 461 10.45 9.54 -8.13
N LEU A 462 11.56 9.40 -7.38
CA LEU A 462 12.42 8.23 -7.47
C LEU A 462 12.29 7.31 -6.25
N TYR A 463 12.25 6.00 -6.50
CA TYR A 463 12.49 4.98 -5.49
C TYR A 463 13.91 4.44 -5.60
N LEU A 464 14.61 4.38 -4.47
CA LEU A 464 15.94 3.77 -4.36
C LEU A 464 16.13 3.06 -3.02
N PHE A 465 17.15 2.21 -2.94
CA PHE A 465 17.54 1.55 -1.71
C PHE A 465 19.06 1.45 -1.60
N PHE A 466 19.55 1.34 -0.37
CA PHE A 466 20.96 1.08 -0.09
C PHE A 466 21.17 -0.28 0.55
N GLY A 467 22.38 -0.82 0.42
CA GLY A 467 22.78 -2.07 1.05
C GLY A 467 22.48 -3.31 0.20
N PHE A 468 22.35 -3.16 -1.11
CA PHE A 468 22.25 -4.32 -1.99
C PHE A 468 23.48 -5.22 -1.78
N PRO A 469 23.35 -6.56 -1.72
CA PRO A 469 24.50 -7.43 -1.56
C PRO A 469 25.58 -7.16 -2.61
N THR A 470 26.83 -7.04 -2.16
CA THR A 470 28.01 -6.59 -2.92
C THR A 470 28.15 -5.09 -3.18
N GLU A 471 27.17 -4.25 -2.86
CA GLU A 471 27.30 -2.79 -2.99
C GLU A 471 28.38 -2.26 -2.05
N GLU A 472 29.34 -1.53 -2.60
CA GLU A 472 30.39 -0.84 -1.86
C GLU A 472 29.95 0.60 -1.55
N ARG A 473 30.51 1.17 -0.49
CA ARG A 473 30.17 2.54 -0.05
C ARG A 473 30.32 3.59 -1.14
N SER A 474 31.38 3.50 -1.94
CA SER A 474 31.62 4.43 -3.04
C SER A 474 30.51 4.40 -4.09
N GLU A 475 29.83 3.26 -4.28
CA GLU A 475 28.77 3.10 -5.28
C GLU A 475 27.43 3.59 -4.74
N ALA A 476 27.21 3.42 -3.43
CA ALA A 476 26.13 4.13 -2.76
C ALA A 476 26.36 5.66 -2.81
N GLU A 477 27.60 6.12 -2.62
CA GLU A 477 27.99 7.51 -2.79
C GLU A 477 27.76 8.02 -4.22
N ASP A 478 28.00 7.21 -5.26
CA ASP A 478 27.66 7.55 -6.66
C ASP A 478 26.15 7.84 -6.79
N THR A 479 25.30 7.04 -6.15
CA THR A 479 23.83 7.20 -6.16
C THR A 479 23.42 8.49 -5.44
N ILE A 480 24.04 8.78 -4.30
CA ILE A 480 23.83 10.04 -3.56
C ILE A 480 24.25 11.23 -4.43
N GLN A 481 25.43 11.17 -5.04
CA GLN A 481 25.98 12.25 -5.86
C GLN A 481 25.12 12.49 -7.11
N PHE A 482 24.67 11.42 -7.78
CA PHE A 482 23.70 11.52 -8.87
C PHE A 482 22.42 12.22 -8.43
N THR A 483 21.89 11.87 -7.26
CA THR A 483 20.67 12.52 -6.74
C THR A 483 20.90 14.00 -6.47
N ILE A 484 22.05 14.37 -5.89
CA ILE A 484 22.41 15.78 -5.63
C ILE A 484 22.47 16.59 -6.93
N GLU A 485 23.24 16.14 -7.92
CA GLU A 485 23.42 16.83 -9.21
C GLU A 485 22.10 17.05 -9.96
N ASN A 486 21.15 16.15 -9.73
CA ASN A 486 19.86 16.15 -10.41
C ASN A 486 18.71 16.68 -9.54
N SER A 487 18.99 17.14 -8.31
CA SER A 487 18.02 17.65 -7.35
C SER A 487 17.40 19.01 -7.74
N GLU A 488 16.37 19.43 -6.99
CA GLU A 488 15.67 20.70 -7.17
C GLU A 488 16.59 21.93 -7.17
N VAL A 489 17.63 21.94 -6.34
CA VAL A 489 18.55 23.09 -6.19
C VAL A 489 19.69 23.10 -7.19
N GLU A 490 19.92 21.98 -7.88
CA GLU A 490 20.96 21.85 -8.90
C GLU A 490 20.33 21.91 -10.31
N SER A 491 20.15 20.78 -11.00
CA SER A 491 19.58 20.79 -12.36
C SER A 491 18.05 20.70 -12.43
N GLY A 492 17.36 20.37 -11.33
CA GLY A 492 15.90 20.40 -11.26
C GLY A 492 15.16 19.30 -12.02
N ILE A 493 15.80 18.16 -12.29
CA ILE A 493 15.16 17.04 -13.02
C ILE A 493 14.61 15.94 -12.10
N ILE A 494 15.00 15.93 -10.82
CA ILE A 494 14.42 15.11 -9.75
C ILE A 494 13.73 16.03 -8.76
N HIS A 495 12.50 15.68 -8.37
CA HIS A 495 11.66 16.56 -7.53
C HIS A 495 11.31 15.93 -6.18
N SER A 496 11.28 14.60 -6.08
CA SER A 496 11.24 13.94 -4.77
C SER A 496 11.83 12.53 -4.82
N VAL A 497 12.22 12.01 -3.67
CA VAL A 497 12.82 10.68 -3.55
C VAL A 497 12.27 9.95 -2.33
N GLY A 498 12.06 8.64 -2.49
CA GLY A 498 11.81 7.70 -1.41
C GLY A 498 13.00 6.75 -1.30
N GLN A 499 13.57 6.64 -0.09
CA GLN A 499 14.68 5.74 0.18
C GLN A 499 14.26 4.61 1.13
N SER A 500 14.91 3.46 1.00
CA SER A 500 14.79 2.33 1.91
C SER A 500 16.12 1.60 2.07
N ILE A 501 16.14 0.60 2.93
CA ILE A 501 17.25 -0.35 3.03
C ILE A 501 16.82 -1.62 2.31
N PHE A 502 17.75 -2.22 1.58
CA PHE A 502 17.49 -3.47 0.88
C PHE A 502 16.96 -4.55 1.84
N ALA A 503 15.84 -5.16 1.48
CA ALA A 503 15.22 -6.26 2.19
C ALA A 503 15.29 -7.53 1.36
N LEU A 504 15.83 -8.61 1.94
CA LEU A 504 15.91 -9.91 1.25
C LEU A 504 14.57 -10.64 1.35
N GLU A 505 13.75 -10.52 0.32
CA GLU A 505 12.45 -11.19 0.26
C GLU A 505 12.56 -12.65 -0.22
N LYS A 506 11.75 -13.51 0.41
CA LYS A 506 11.41 -14.87 -0.05
C LYS A 506 10.93 -14.79 -1.50
N ASP A 507 11.33 -15.76 -2.31
CA ASP A 507 11.02 -15.88 -3.74
C ASP A 507 11.83 -14.98 -4.68
N SER A 508 12.53 -13.96 -4.20
CA SER A 508 13.42 -13.18 -5.07
C SER A 508 14.53 -14.04 -5.70
N ALA A 509 15.00 -13.68 -6.89
CA ALA A 509 16.09 -14.43 -7.56
C ALA A 509 17.38 -14.43 -6.72
N ILE A 510 17.62 -13.35 -5.98
CA ILE A 510 18.73 -13.24 -5.02
C ILE A 510 18.59 -14.19 -3.83
N TYR A 511 17.37 -14.35 -3.28
CA TYR A 511 17.10 -15.33 -2.22
C TYR A 511 17.35 -16.77 -2.68
N HIS A 512 16.98 -17.11 -3.91
CA HIS A 512 17.19 -18.47 -4.44
C HIS A 512 18.62 -18.76 -4.91
N ASN A 513 19.43 -17.73 -5.15
CA ASN A 513 20.79 -17.87 -5.65
C ASN A 513 21.81 -17.09 -4.81
N PRO A 514 21.83 -17.24 -3.47
CA PRO A 514 22.56 -16.33 -2.58
C PRO A 514 24.06 -16.26 -2.89
N ALA A 515 24.68 -17.40 -3.26
CA ALA A 515 26.09 -17.46 -3.63
C ALA A 515 26.44 -16.59 -4.86
N LYS A 516 25.53 -16.43 -5.83
CA LYS A 516 25.73 -15.57 -7.00
C LYS A 516 25.87 -14.10 -6.60
N PHE A 517 25.22 -13.70 -5.52
CA PHE A 517 25.19 -12.34 -4.99
C PHE A 517 26.08 -12.17 -3.75
N LYS A 518 26.98 -13.12 -3.49
CA LYS A 518 27.90 -13.15 -2.34
C LYS A 518 27.21 -12.99 -0.98
N ILE A 519 26.00 -13.52 -0.85
CA ILE A 519 25.37 -13.74 0.46
C ILE A 519 26.01 -15.00 1.06
N ASP A 520 26.72 -14.84 2.18
CA ASP A 520 27.40 -15.93 2.87
C ASP A 520 26.42 -16.81 3.64
N ARG A 521 25.41 -16.18 4.26
CA ARG A 521 24.40 -16.89 5.03
C ARG A 521 23.09 -16.12 5.07
N ILE A 522 21.97 -16.81 4.82
CA ILE A 522 20.63 -16.30 5.13
C ILE A 522 20.29 -16.74 6.56
N ILE A 523 19.88 -15.80 7.40
CA ILE A 523 19.53 -16.06 8.79
C ILE A 523 18.10 -16.60 8.82
N GLN A 524 17.98 -17.87 9.21
CA GLN A 524 16.70 -18.54 9.41
C GLN A 524 16.41 -18.57 10.91
N ASP A 525 15.33 -17.92 11.32
CA ASP A 525 14.84 -17.93 12.69
C ASP A 525 13.63 -18.88 12.79
N PRO A 526 13.76 -20.03 13.50
CA PRO A 526 12.64 -20.96 13.68
C PRO A 526 11.42 -20.35 14.37
N GLU A 527 11.58 -19.28 15.13
CA GLU A 527 10.48 -18.57 15.80
C GLU A 527 9.73 -17.63 14.84
N ARG A 528 10.22 -17.45 13.61
CA ARG A 528 9.62 -16.63 12.54
C ARG A 528 9.11 -17.52 11.38
N ASP A 529 8.28 -18.51 11.72
CA ASP A 529 7.82 -19.57 10.80
C ASP A 529 6.85 -19.11 9.69
N MET A 530 6.47 -17.82 9.69
CA MET A 530 5.70 -17.16 8.64
C MET A 530 6.48 -16.00 7.99
N ALA A 531 7.77 -15.79 8.31
CA ALA A 531 8.53 -14.68 7.72
C ALA A 531 8.74 -14.86 6.21
N ILE A 532 8.61 -13.73 5.50
CA ILE A 532 8.90 -13.62 4.07
C ILE A 532 10.04 -12.63 3.78
N VAL A 533 10.59 -12.00 4.81
CA VAL A 533 11.77 -11.12 4.72
C VAL A 533 12.81 -11.62 5.70
N PHE A 534 14.04 -11.82 5.22
CA PHE A 534 15.11 -12.47 5.99
C PHE A 534 16.30 -11.55 6.20
N ASP A 535 16.89 -11.61 7.40
CA ASP A 535 18.22 -11.06 7.63
C ASP A 535 19.27 -11.97 6.98
N TYR A 536 20.44 -11.42 6.69
CA TYR A 536 21.53 -12.14 6.04
C TYR A 536 22.91 -11.61 6.46
N GLU A 537 23.93 -12.44 6.29
CA GLU A 537 25.34 -12.14 6.55
C GLU A 537 26.10 -12.04 5.21
N ILE A 538 26.96 -11.02 5.11
CA ILE A 538 27.86 -10.79 3.96
C ILE A 538 29.28 -10.48 4.44
N ASN A 539 30.27 -10.96 3.69
CA ASN A 539 31.69 -10.65 3.80
C ASN A 539 32.17 -9.66 2.72
N THR A 540 31.32 -9.34 1.74
CA THR A 540 31.64 -8.44 0.62
C THR A 540 30.50 -7.45 0.39
N GLY A 541 30.85 -6.18 0.27
CA GLY A 541 29.92 -5.05 0.24
C GLY A 541 29.85 -4.35 1.60
N MET A 542 28.89 -3.45 1.76
CA MET A 542 28.72 -2.66 2.97
C MET A 542 28.12 -3.50 4.12
N PRO A 543 28.75 -3.55 5.31
CA PRO A 543 28.12 -4.08 6.51
C PRO A 543 26.91 -3.23 6.93
N ARG A 544 25.99 -3.82 7.71
CA ARG A 544 24.73 -3.18 8.12
C ARG A 544 24.92 -1.81 8.76
N GLU A 545 25.92 -1.65 9.63
CA GLU A 545 26.22 -0.35 10.27
C GLU A 545 26.54 0.73 9.24
N GLU A 546 27.34 0.39 8.22
CA GLU A 546 27.70 1.32 7.14
C GLU A 546 26.51 1.65 6.23
N VAL A 547 25.61 0.68 5.99
CA VAL A 547 24.35 0.92 5.27
C VAL A 547 23.46 1.91 6.04
N MET A 548 23.38 1.79 7.37
CA MET A 548 22.64 2.73 8.21
C MET A 548 23.26 4.14 8.15
N ASP A 549 24.59 4.24 8.23
CA ASP A 549 25.31 5.52 8.11
C ASP A 549 25.03 6.20 6.75
N VAL A 550 25.03 5.44 5.66
CA VAL A 550 24.69 5.93 4.31
C VAL A 550 23.25 6.40 4.24
N TYR A 551 22.30 5.62 4.77
CA TYR A 551 20.87 5.96 4.81
C TYR A 551 20.60 7.25 5.60
N GLU A 552 21.25 7.42 6.76
CA GLU A 552 21.16 8.62 7.59
C GLU A 552 21.80 9.84 6.90
N ASN A 553 22.96 9.66 6.26
CA ASN A 553 23.58 10.69 5.46
C ASN A 553 22.65 11.12 4.30
N PHE A 554 22.03 10.17 3.60
CA PHE A 554 21.12 10.50 2.51
C PHE A 554 19.87 11.23 3.00
N ASN A 555 19.35 10.93 4.19
CA ASN A 555 18.26 11.73 4.78
C ASN A 555 18.64 13.22 4.88
N SER A 556 19.86 13.51 5.34
CA SER A 556 20.38 14.88 5.43
C SER A 556 20.58 15.52 4.06
N VAL A 557 20.98 14.73 3.05
CA VAL A 557 21.06 15.18 1.65
C VAL A 557 19.69 15.57 1.14
N ILE A 558 18.67 14.73 1.37
CA ILE A 558 17.31 15.02 0.91
C ILE A 558 16.79 16.32 1.53
N GLU A 559 16.97 16.51 2.85
CA GLU A 559 16.58 17.75 3.55
C GLU A 559 17.24 19.01 2.96
N LYS A 560 18.49 18.90 2.53
CA LYS A 560 19.26 20.05 2.02
C LYS A 560 18.98 20.35 0.54
N HIS A 561 18.79 19.31 -0.28
CA HIS A 561 18.76 19.42 -1.74
C HIS A 561 17.35 19.40 -2.35
N PHE A 562 16.32 19.08 -1.56
CA PHE A 562 14.92 19.09 -1.98
C PHE A 562 14.09 20.02 -1.08
N PRO A 563 14.13 21.35 -1.29
CA PRO A 563 13.34 22.31 -0.53
C PRO A 563 11.85 21.96 -0.49
N SER A 564 11.31 21.39 -1.57
CA SER A 564 9.89 21.01 -1.63
C SER A 564 9.51 19.87 -0.69
N ARG A 565 10.48 19.22 -0.03
CA ARG A 565 10.25 18.25 1.06
C ARG A 565 9.35 18.79 2.15
N GLN A 566 9.44 20.08 2.47
CA GLN A 566 8.56 20.68 3.47
C GLN A 566 7.07 20.65 3.08
N ILE A 567 6.77 20.39 1.80
CA ILE A 567 5.42 20.24 1.25
C ILE A 567 5.09 18.76 1.07
N TRP A 568 5.83 18.03 0.21
CA TRP A 568 5.48 16.65 -0.14
C TRP A 568 5.64 15.65 1.00
N ASN A 569 6.38 15.98 2.07
CA ASN A 569 6.45 15.12 3.27
C ASN A 569 5.15 15.13 4.10
N TYR A 570 4.29 16.13 3.92
CA TYR A 570 2.97 16.22 4.58
C TYR A 570 1.83 15.69 3.72
N LEU A 571 2.07 15.52 2.43
CA LEU A 571 1.05 15.12 1.46
C LEU A 571 1.26 13.65 1.13
N SER A 572 0.21 12.85 1.30
CA SER A 572 0.19 11.52 0.66
C SER A 572 0.36 11.71 -0.84
N ARG A 573 0.76 10.65 -1.54
CA ARG A 573 0.89 10.68 -3.00
C ARG A 573 -0.39 11.17 -3.68
N GLU A 574 -1.55 10.73 -3.21
CA GLU A 574 -2.85 11.15 -3.78
C GLU A 574 -3.14 12.63 -3.47
N HIS A 575 -2.79 13.13 -2.28
CA HIS A 575 -2.94 14.55 -1.97
C HIS A 575 -2.03 15.39 -2.84
N PHE A 576 -0.80 14.92 -3.05
CA PHE A 576 0.20 15.61 -3.85
C PHE A 576 -0.19 15.69 -5.33
N LEU A 577 -0.85 14.67 -5.88
CA LEU A 577 -1.44 14.72 -7.23
C LEU A 577 -2.44 15.89 -7.39
N LEU A 578 -3.30 16.12 -6.39
CA LEU A 578 -4.25 17.24 -6.42
C LEU A 578 -3.53 18.58 -6.34
N TYR A 579 -2.51 18.70 -5.50
CA TYR A 579 -1.67 19.90 -5.42
C TYR A 579 -0.97 20.19 -6.76
N LEU A 580 -0.45 19.16 -7.44
CA LEU A 580 0.14 19.30 -8.77
C LEU A 580 -0.86 19.79 -9.82
N ASP A 581 -2.11 19.30 -9.79
CA ASP A 581 -3.16 19.78 -10.69
C ASP A 581 -3.57 21.23 -10.38
N HIS A 582 -3.62 21.60 -9.09
CA HIS A 582 -4.07 22.92 -8.66
C HIS A 582 -3.03 24.02 -8.89
N TYR A 583 -1.78 23.78 -8.47
CA TYR A 583 -0.70 24.77 -8.51
C TYR A 583 0.21 24.61 -9.73
N GLY A 584 0.39 23.38 -10.22
CA GLY A 584 1.43 23.06 -11.20
C GLY A 584 2.80 22.87 -10.55
N LYS A 585 3.69 22.20 -11.28
CA LYS A 585 5.05 21.84 -10.84
C LYS A 585 5.87 23.06 -10.40
N GLU A 586 5.93 24.08 -11.24
CA GLU A 586 6.76 25.28 -11.00
C GLU A 586 6.32 26.06 -9.76
N GLU A 587 5.01 26.18 -9.54
CA GLU A 587 4.50 26.90 -8.38
C GLU A 587 4.80 26.16 -7.07
N ILE A 588 4.70 24.83 -7.05
CA ILE A 588 5.10 24.03 -5.88
C ILE A 588 6.58 24.23 -5.55
N LEU A 589 7.45 24.25 -6.56
CA LEU A 589 8.88 24.52 -6.37
C LEU A 589 9.14 25.96 -5.86
N ASN A 590 8.36 26.93 -6.32
CA ASN A 590 8.45 28.32 -5.87
C ASN A 590 7.96 28.50 -4.41
N MET A 591 6.84 27.87 -4.06
CA MET A 591 6.32 27.78 -2.69
C MET A 591 7.42 27.24 -1.77
N ALA A 592 8.12 26.19 -2.20
CA ALA A 592 9.21 25.63 -1.43
C ALA A 592 10.39 26.60 -1.20
N SER A 593 10.77 27.34 -2.25
CA SER A 593 12.00 28.15 -2.28
C SER A 593 11.92 29.47 -1.50
N THR A 594 10.72 30.01 -1.30
CA THR A 594 10.54 31.34 -0.69
C THR A 594 10.57 31.32 0.84
N GLY A 595 10.69 30.14 1.47
CA GLY A 595 10.50 29.97 2.92
C GLY A 595 9.08 30.32 3.38
N VAL A 596 8.24 30.77 2.45
CA VAL A 596 6.80 30.71 2.51
C VAL A 596 6.45 29.25 2.20
N ALA A 597 6.78 28.35 3.13
CA ALA A 597 5.93 27.18 3.26
C ALA A 597 4.49 27.75 3.29
N PRO A 598 3.65 27.37 2.32
CA PRO A 598 2.43 28.11 2.04
C PRO A 598 1.44 28.08 3.20
#